data_AF-A0A3M1CJG9-F1
#
_entry.id   AF-A0A3M1CJG9-F1
#
_cell.length_a   1.000
_cell.length_b   1.000
_cell.length_c   1.000
_cell.angle_alpha   90.00
_cell.angle_beta   90.00
_cell.angle_gamma   90.00
#
_symmetry.space_group_name_H-M   'P 1'
#
loop_
_entity.id
_entity.type
_entity.pdbx_description
1 polymer ?
#
loop_
_entity_poly.entity_id
_entity_poly.type
_entity_poly.pdbx_seq_one_letter_code
_entity_poly.pdbx_strand_id
1 'polypeptide(L)'
;MKRITLAAVAALVLSLASGALAFDRVSAGKLKGKPEIDKANCQGYYIWTDSDGLHIRWCAREKPLLFTGRLDTDRPVAELKRLEPKFGGWARTHGDRVVLYSSTVRPGDIDGIDLKIPRGRRVQFMLDVDGKAPEPKEVFLGAKAQNPRSLPLMLRIR
;
A
#
# COMPACT_ATOMS: atom_id res chain seq x y z
N MET A 1 20.59 -37.73 -14.25
CA MET A 1 19.24 -37.13 -14.27
C MET A 1 19.32 -35.70 -13.75
N LYS A 2 19.28 -34.70 -14.63
CA LYS A 2 19.43 -33.28 -14.28
C LYS A 2 18.08 -32.75 -13.76
N ARG A 3 18.06 -32.21 -12.55
CA ARG A 3 16.92 -31.49 -11.98
C ARG A 3 16.83 -30.13 -12.66
N ILE A 4 15.78 -29.90 -13.45
CA ILE A 4 15.49 -28.59 -14.04
C ILE A 4 14.64 -27.85 -13.01
N THR A 5 15.22 -26.89 -12.30
CA THR A 5 14.47 -25.89 -11.53
C THR A 5 13.87 -24.88 -12.50
N LEU A 6 12.55 -24.92 -12.69
CA LEU A 6 11.79 -23.84 -13.32
C LEU A 6 11.84 -22.61 -12.40
N ALA A 7 12.63 -21.60 -12.75
CA ALA A 7 12.44 -20.25 -12.24
C ALA A 7 11.32 -19.60 -13.05
N ALA A 8 10.11 -19.50 -12.48
CA ALA A 8 9.03 -18.73 -13.07
C ALA A 8 9.37 -17.24 -12.93
N VAL A 9 9.93 -16.65 -13.99
CA VAL A 9 10.07 -15.19 -14.12
C VAL A 9 8.70 -14.66 -14.53
N ALA A 10 7.92 -14.18 -13.57
CA ALA A 10 6.71 -13.42 -13.86
C ALA A 10 7.11 -12.04 -14.38
N ALA A 11 7.19 -11.89 -15.71
CA ALA A 11 7.35 -10.61 -16.36
C ALA A 11 6.05 -9.81 -16.24
N LEU A 12 6.05 -8.81 -15.36
CA LEU A 12 4.94 -7.86 -15.24
C LEU A 12 5.03 -6.85 -16.39
N VAL A 13 4.16 -7.01 -17.38
CA VAL A 13 3.97 -6.04 -18.46
C VAL A 13 3.20 -4.85 -17.88
N LEU A 14 3.89 -3.74 -17.60
CA LEU A 14 3.23 -2.46 -17.35
C LEU A 14 2.73 -1.91 -18.69
N SER A 15 1.46 -2.16 -19.01
CA SER A 15 0.78 -1.44 -20.09
C SER A 15 0.55 0.01 -19.64
N LEU A 16 1.31 0.94 -20.22
CA LEU A 16 1.10 2.38 -20.06
C LEU A 16 -0.15 2.80 -20.86
N ALA A 17 -1.33 2.57 -20.29
CA ALA A 17 -2.53 3.26 -20.74
C ALA A 17 -2.44 4.72 -20.28
N SER A 18 -2.08 5.63 -21.19
CA SER A 18 -1.98 7.08 -20.97
C SER A 18 -3.35 7.77 -20.83
N GLY A 19 -4.28 7.18 -20.08
CA GLY A 19 -5.46 7.87 -19.58
C GLY A 19 -5.11 8.55 -18.27
N ALA A 20 -5.37 9.85 -18.13
CA ALA A 20 -5.23 10.52 -16.84
C ALA A 20 -6.15 9.84 -15.83
N LEU A 21 -5.58 9.06 -14.90
CA LEU A 21 -6.36 8.38 -13.87
C LEU A 21 -7.11 9.42 -13.04
N ALA A 22 -8.41 9.24 -12.89
CA ALA A 22 -9.23 10.04 -11.98
C ALA A 22 -9.01 9.55 -10.54
N PHE A 23 -8.27 10.31 -9.75
CA PHE A 23 -8.00 9.97 -8.35
C PHE A 23 -9.14 10.42 -7.43
N ASP A 24 -9.60 9.55 -6.53
CA ASP A 24 -10.47 9.97 -5.42
C ASP A 24 -9.67 10.80 -4.42
N ARG A 25 -10.18 11.98 -4.08
CA ARG A 25 -9.49 12.93 -3.21
C ARG A 25 -9.86 12.65 -1.76
N VAL A 26 -8.90 12.16 -0.99
CA VAL A 26 -9.05 11.90 0.45
C VAL A 26 -8.46 13.05 1.26
N SER A 27 -9.27 13.65 2.13
CA SER A 27 -8.81 14.73 3.01
C SER A 27 -7.99 14.20 4.18
N ALA A 28 -7.08 15.03 4.72
CA ALA A 28 -6.29 14.70 5.91
C ALA A 28 -7.13 14.29 7.12
N GLY A 29 -8.32 14.88 7.28
CA GLY A 29 -9.22 14.53 8.37
C GLY A 29 -9.73 13.09 8.30
N LYS A 30 -9.91 12.53 7.09
CA LYS A 30 -10.30 11.12 6.91
C LYS A 30 -9.18 10.13 7.23
N LEU A 31 -7.91 10.56 7.12
CA LEU A 31 -6.74 9.72 7.36
C LEU A 31 -6.29 9.71 8.82
N LYS A 32 -6.84 10.57 9.67
CA LYS A 32 -6.32 10.78 11.02
C LYS A 32 -6.50 9.53 11.91
N GLY A 33 -5.40 9.11 12.52
CA GLY A 33 -5.34 8.09 13.57
C GLY A 33 -5.38 6.66 13.05
N LYS A 34 -4.78 5.74 13.82
CA LYS A 34 -4.70 4.32 13.50
C LYS A 34 -6.09 3.65 13.61
N PRO A 35 -6.55 2.89 12.58
CA PRO A 35 -7.73 2.04 12.71
C PRO A 35 -7.44 0.85 13.64
N GLU A 36 -8.49 0.31 14.25
CA GLU A 36 -8.43 -1.02 14.83
C GLU A 36 -8.29 -2.06 13.71
N ILE A 37 -7.36 -3.01 13.88
CA ILE A 37 -7.10 -4.06 12.90
C ILE A 37 -7.14 -5.40 13.63
N ASP A 38 -8.24 -6.13 13.46
CA ASP A 38 -8.37 -7.49 13.97
C ASP A 38 -7.57 -8.45 13.08
N LYS A 39 -6.41 -8.91 13.58
CA LYS A 39 -5.51 -9.83 12.87
C LYS A 39 -6.21 -11.10 12.39
N ALA A 40 -7.25 -11.57 13.10
CA ALA A 40 -7.97 -12.79 12.73
C ALA A 40 -8.95 -12.60 11.57
N ASN A 41 -9.45 -11.38 11.36
CA ASN A 41 -10.54 -11.09 10.42
C ASN A 41 -10.20 -10.04 9.35
N CYS A 42 -9.01 -9.44 9.40
CA CYS A 42 -8.68 -8.36 8.49
C CYS A 42 -8.31 -8.85 7.08
N GLN A 43 -8.74 -8.08 6.08
CA GLN A 43 -8.35 -8.22 4.68
C GLN A 43 -8.24 -6.83 4.05
N GLY A 44 -7.27 -6.65 3.15
CA GLY A 44 -7.13 -5.41 2.36
C GLY A 44 -6.13 -4.42 2.95
N TYR A 45 -6.28 -3.15 2.60
CA TYR A 45 -5.38 -2.06 2.98
C TYR A 45 -5.94 -1.19 4.09
N TYR A 46 -5.10 -0.80 5.03
CA TYR A 46 -5.42 0.13 6.12
C TYR A 46 -4.44 1.29 6.05
N ILE A 47 -4.94 2.51 5.86
CA ILE A 47 -4.12 3.69 5.57
C ILE A 47 -4.49 4.79 6.56
N TRP A 48 -3.49 5.33 7.25
CA TRP A 48 -3.70 6.45 8.16
C TRP A 48 -2.47 7.33 8.30
N THR A 49 -2.68 8.48 8.92
CA THR A 49 -1.63 9.40 9.33
C THR A 49 -1.75 9.72 10.82
N ASP A 50 -0.62 9.83 11.48
CA ASP A 50 -0.49 10.38 12.83
C ASP A 50 0.81 11.22 12.93
N SER A 51 1.33 11.46 14.14
CA SER A 51 2.55 12.26 14.33
C SER A 51 3.80 11.61 13.76
N ASP A 52 3.80 10.30 13.57
CA ASP A 52 4.98 9.54 13.12
C ASP A 52 5.05 9.45 11.59
N GLY A 53 3.96 9.80 10.89
CA GLY A 53 3.93 9.96 9.45
C GLY A 53 2.72 9.28 8.80
N LEU A 54 2.96 8.71 7.62
CA LEU A 54 1.99 7.99 6.82
C LEU A 54 2.22 6.50 6.97
N HIS A 55 1.17 5.77 7.32
CA HIS A 55 1.22 4.35 7.61
C HIS A 55 0.30 3.58 6.67
N ILE A 56 0.82 2.46 6.18
CA ILE A 56 0.05 1.50 5.40
C ILE A 56 0.21 0.14 6.04
N ARG A 57 -0.89 -0.53 6.30
CA ARG A 57 -0.91 -1.95 6.67
C ARG A 57 -1.72 -2.73 5.65
N TRP A 58 -1.37 -3.99 5.51
CA TRP A 58 -2.15 -4.94 4.75
C TRP A 58 -2.15 -6.30 5.42
N CYS A 59 -3.21 -7.06 5.16
CA CYS A 59 -3.37 -8.42 5.65
C CYS A 59 -4.33 -9.19 4.75
N ALA A 60 -4.31 -10.52 4.90
CA ALA A 60 -5.18 -11.44 4.20
C ALA A 60 -5.95 -12.29 5.20
N ARG A 61 -7.17 -12.68 4.83
CA ARG A 61 -8.05 -13.47 5.71
C ARG A 61 -8.08 -14.96 5.35
N GLU A 62 -8.39 -15.29 4.11
CA GLU A 62 -8.71 -16.68 3.73
C GLU A 62 -7.53 -17.43 3.12
N LYS A 63 -6.74 -16.75 2.27
CA LYS A 63 -5.61 -17.30 1.57
C LYS A 63 -4.48 -16.28 1.51
N PRO A 64 -3.23 -16.69 1.23
CA PRO A 64 -2.17 -15.72 0.99
C PRO A 64 -2.52 -14.81 -0.20
N LEU A 65 -2.24 -13.51 -0.06
CA LEU A 65 -2.49 -12.50 -1.10
C LEU A 65 -1.21 -11.70 -1.34
N LEU A 66 -0.94 -11.38 -2.61
CA LEU A 66 0.14 -10.49 -3.01
C LEU A 66 -0.34 -9.03 -2.96
N PHE A 67 0.27 -8.24 -2.10
CA PHE A 67 0.06 -6.80 -2.01
C PHE A 67 1.18 -6.06 -2.71
N THR A 68 0.84 -5.22 -3.68
CA THR A 68 1.78 -4.32 -4.37
C THR A 68 1.24 -2.91 -4.38
N GLY A 69 2.12 -1.93 -4.44
CA GLY A 69 1.68 -0.55 -4.60
C GLY A 69 2.78 0.40 -5.02
N ARG A 70 2.31 1.53 -5.52
CA ARG A 70 3.11 2.69 -5.91
C ARG A 70 2.55 3.94 -5.23
N LEU A 71 3.44 4.65 -4.55
CA LEU A 71 3.15 5.94 -3.97
C LEU A 71 4.01 7.00 -4.68
N ASP A 72 3.36 8.02 -5.22
CA ASP A 72 4.02 9.21 -5.75
C ASP A 72 3.81 10.38 -4.80
N THR A 73 4.89 10.88 -4.20
CA THR A 73 4.85 11.94 -3.19
C THR A 73 5.19 13.30 -3.81
N ASP A 74 4.55 14.38 -3.32
CA ASP A 74 4.85 15.74 -3.79
C ASP A 74 6.16 16.31 -3.21
N ARG A 75 6.75 15.60 -2.23
CA ARG A 75 8.00 15.95 -1.53
C ARG A 75 8.85 14.71 -1.29
N PRO A 76 10.17 14.87 -1.08
CA PRO A 76 11.06 13.76 -0.80
C PRO A 76 10.63 12.92 0.42
N VAL A 77 10.75 11.61 0.30
CA VAL A 77 10.59 10.65 1.39
C VAL A 77 11.88 10.64 2.20
N ALA A 78 11.81 11.05 3.46
CA ALA A 78 12.96 11.08 4.36
C ALA A 78 13.26 9.72 4.98
N GLU A 79 12.20 8.94 5.25
CA GLU A 79 12.32 7.60 5.83
C GLU A 79 11.26 6.68 5.23
N LEU A 80 11.68 5.46 4.90
CA LEU A 80 10.81 4.35 4.53
C LEU A 80 11.19 3.16 5.41
N LYS A 81 10.24 2.71 6.24
CA LYS A 81 10.41 1.54 7.09
C LYS A 81 9.52 0.41 6.61
N ARG A 82 10.12 -0.77 6.47
CA ARG A 82 9.42 -2.03 6.24
C ARG A 82 9.15 -2.73 7.56
N LEU A 83 7.92 -3.22 7.78
CA LEU A 83 7.57 -3.83 9.07
C LEU A 83 7.96 -5.30 9.20
N GLU A 84 7.56 -6.17 8.27
CA GLU A 84 7.79 -7.60 8.41
C GLU A 84 8.60 -8.16 7.24
N PRO A 85 9.92 -7.86 7.18
CA PRO A 85 10.78 -8.36 6.11
C PRO A 85 10.84 -9.91 6.07
N LYS A 86 10.52 -10.58 7.19
CA LYS A 86 10.47 -12.05 7.30
C LYS A 86 9.40 -12.70 6.42
N PHE A 87 8.37 -11.95 5.99
CA PHE A 87 7.34 -12.44 5.07
C PHE A 87 7.78 -12.40 3.61
N GLY A 88 9.01 -11.94 3.34
CA GLY A 88 9.54 -11.77 2.00
C GLY A 88 8.98 -10.53 1.29
N GLY A 89 9.39 -10.37 0.04
CA GLY A 89 9.12 -9.16 -0.72
C GLY A 89 10.04 -8.00 -0.35
N TRP A 90 9.65 -6.78 -0.68
CA TRP A 90 10.47 -5.59 -0.55
C TRP A 90 9.64 -4.30 -0.49
N ALA A 91 10.22 -3.25 0.07
CA ALA A 91 9.77 -1.87 -0.07
C ALA A 91 11.00 -0.99 -0.31
N ARG A 92 10.94 -0.10 -1.30
CA ARG A 92 12.07 0.76 -1.66
C ARG A 92 11.61 2.08 -2.26
N THR A 93 12.46 3.08 -2.15
CA THR A 93 12.32 4.32 -2.91
C THR A 93 12.91 4.15 -4.31
N HIS A 94 12.37 4.88 -5.28
CA HIS A 94 12.96 5.09 -6.60
C HIS A 94 13.13 6.59 -6.81
N GLY A 95 14.38 7.06 -6.82
CA GLY A 95 14.66 8.47 -6.53
C GLY A 95 14.26 8.82 -5.10
N ASP A 96 13.78 10.03 -4.89
CA ASP A 96 13.37 10.53 -3.57
C ASP A 96 11.84 10.67 -3.41
N ARG A 97 11.04 10.47 -4.45
CA ARG A 97 9.59 10.76 -4.46
C ARG A 97 8.67 9.62 -4.86
N VAL A 98 9.24 8.47 -5.20
CA VAL A 98 8.46 7.29 -5.55
C VAL A 98 8.76 6.20 -4.53
N VAL A 99 7.72 5.62 -3.95
CA VAL A 99 7.83 4.39 -3.14
C VAL A 99 7.13 3.27 -3.86
N LEU A 100 7.81 2.14 -3.94
CA LEU A 100 7.30 0.90 -4.48
C LEU A 100 7.40 -0.19 -3.42
N TYR A 101 6.41 -1.08 -3.35
CA TYR A 101 6.48 -2.27 -2.51
C TYR A 101 5.81 -3.47 -3.15
N SER A 102 6.22 -4.65 -2.70
CA SER A 102 5.64 -5.95 -3.06
C SER A 102 5.83 -6.91 -1.90
N SER A 103 4.76 -7.55 -1.43
CA SER A 103 4.84 -8.59 -0.40
C SER A 103 3.62 -9.49 -0.39
N THR A 104 3.85 -10.80 -0.18
CA THR A 104 2.78 -11.76 0.05
C THR A 104 2.60 -11.96 1.56
N VAL A 105 1.39 -11.74 2.05
CA VAL A 105 1.04 -11.98 3.46
C VAL A 105 0.12 -13.20 3.57
N ARG A 106 0.24 -13.96 4.66
CA ARG A 106 -0.59 -15.14 4.95
C ARG A 106 -1.78 -14.77 5.84
N PRO A 107 -2.84 -15.61 5.87
CA PRO A 107 -3.90 -15.53 6.85
C PRO A 107 -3.38 -15.38 8.29
N GLY A 108 -3.95 -14.43 9.02
CA GLY A 108 -3.57 -14.19 10.41
C GLY A 108 -2.26 -13.43 10.57
N ASP A 109 -1.68 -12.85 9.52
CA ASP A 109 -0.53 -11.95 9.58
C ASP A 109 -0.88 -10.53 9.12
N ILE A 110 -0.18 -9.54 9.69
CA ILE A 110 -0.28 -8.13 9.28
C ILE A 110 1.11 -7.67 8.93
N ASP A 111 1.20 -6.95 7.83
CA ASP A 111 2.43 -6.35 7.37
C ASP A 111 2.20 -4.90 6.98
N GLY A 112 3.25 -4.19 6.58
CA GLY A 112 3.11 -2.81 6.15
C GLY A 112 4.40 -2.05 5.91
N ILE A 113 4.21 -0.77 5.65
CA ILE A 113 5.27 0.22 5.56
C ILE A 113 4.89 1.49 6.33
N ASP A 114 5.91 2.18 6.82
CA ASP A 114 5.79 3.52 7.40
C ASP A 114 6.65 4.49 6.57
N LEU A 115 6.11 5.69 6.32
CA LEU A 115 6.77 6.74 5.56
C LEU A 115 6.82 8.04 6.34
N LYS A 116 7.99 8.69 6.34
CA LYS A 116 8.12 10.10 6.73
C LYS A 116 8.33 10.96 5.50
N ILE A 117 7.45 11.94 5.31
CA ILE A 117 7.47 12.86 4.17
C ILE A 117 7.44 14.30 4.71
N PRO A 118 8.58 14.86 5.16
CA PRO A 118 8.62 16.18 5.76
C PRO A 118 8.06 17.24 4.83
N ARG A 119 7.11 18.05 5.32
CA ARG A 119 6.40 19.09 4.56
C ARG A 119 5.64 18.54 3.33
N GLY A 120 5.46 17.21 3.24
CA GLY A 120 4.61 16.57 2.24
C GLY A 120 3.16 17.00 2.44
N ARG A 121 2.44 17.18 1.32
CA ARG A 121 1.03 17.57 1.37
C ARG A 121 0.14 16.62 0.59
N ARG A 122 0.71 15.90 -0.38
CA ARG A 122 -0.03 15.02 -1.25
C ARG A 122 0.75 13.76 -1.55
N VAL A 123 0.02 12.65 -1.59
CA VAL A 123 0.54 11.37 -2.05
C VAL A 123 -0.51 10.73 -2.96
N GLN A 124 -0.12 10.36 -4.16
CA GLN A 124 -0.94 9.54 -5.06
C GLN A 124 -0.68 8.08 -4.75
N PHE A 125 -1.74 7.28 -4.70
CA PHE A 125 -1.72 5.89 -4.27
C PHE A 125 -2.35 5.02 -5.35
N MET A 126 -1.53 4.11 -5.87
CA MET A 126 -1.97 3.00 -6.70
C MET A 126 -1.71 1.73 -5.89
N LEU A 127 -2.77 0.96 -5.66
CA LEU A 127 -2.79 -0.20 -4.79
C LEU A 127 -3.26 -1.39 -5.60
N ASP A 128 -2.61 -2.52 -5.42
CA ASP A 128 -3.02 -3.77 -6.05
C ASP A 128 -3.04 -4.91 -5.02
N VAL A 129 -3.96 -5.84 -5.24
CA VAL A 129 -4.05 -7.15 -4.59
C VAL A 129 -4.11 -8.19 -5.72
N ASP A 130 -3.17 -9.13 -5.72
CA ASP A 130 -3.01 -10.13 -6.79
C ASP A 130 -2.99 -9.52 -8.21
N GLY A 131 -2.34 -8.35 -8.35
CA GLY A 131 -2.17 -7.65 -9.62
C GLY A 131 -3.40 -6.89 -10.12
N LYS A 132 -4.42 -6.70 -9.27
CA LYS A 132 -5.62 -5.91 -9.58
C LYS A 132 -5.87 -4.86 -8.52
N ALA A 133 -6.46 -3.73 -8.91
CA ALA A 133 -6.93 -2.75 -7.94
C ALA A 133 -7.96 -3.40 -6.98
N PRO A 134 -7.81 -3.22 -5.65
CA PRO A 134 -8.78 -3.73 -4.70
C PRO A 134 -10.14 -3.02 -4.85
N GLU A 135 -11.20 -3.58 -4.30
CA GLU A 135 -12.46 -2.85 -4.20
C GLU A 135 -12.35 -1.72 -3.15
N PRO A 136 -13.07 -0.60 -3.28
CA PRO A 136 -13.05 0.47 -2.26
C PRO A 136 -13.38 -0.02 -0.85
N LYS A 137 -14.25 -1.03 -0.72
CA LYS A 137 -14.61 -1.66 0.57
C LYS A 137 -13.46 -2.41 1.24
N GLU A 138 -12.39 -2.71 0.51
CA GLU A 138 -11.17 -3.37 1.00
C GLU A 138 -10.06 -2.36 1.34
N VAL A 139 -10.35 -1.06 1.29
CA VAL A 139 -9.42 0.01 1.68
C VAL A 139 -10.03 0.83 2.80
N PHE A 140 -9.38 0.85 3.96
CA PHE A 140 -9.86 1.47 5.19
C PHE A 140 -8.99 2.67 5.55
N LEU A 141 -9.63 3.81 5.81
CA LEU A 141 -8.98 5.11 6.00
C LEU A 141 -9.19 5.64 7.42
N GLY A 142 -8.07 5.92 8.09
CA GLY A 142 -8.01 6.53 9.42
C GLY A 142 -8.70 5.71 10.52
N ALA A 143 -8.79 6.30 11.72
CA ALA A 143 -9.30 5.61 12.91
C ALA A 143 -10.76 5.14 12.78
N LYS A 144 -11.51 5.76 11.87
CA LYS A 144 -12.92 5.43 11.60
C LYS A 144 -13.08 4.31 10.56
N ALA A 145 -11.99 3.76 10.04
CA ALA A 145 -11.97 2.72 9.00
C ALA A 145 -12.89 3.04 7.81
N GLN A 146 -12.94 4.31 7.39
CA GLN A 146 -13.83 4.74 6.31
C GLN A 146 -13.31 4.25 4.97
N ASN A 147 -14.18 3.86 4.05
CA ASN A 147 -13.78 3.51 2.69
C ASN A 147 -13.70 4.74 1.78
N PRO A 148 -12.79 4.76 0.78
CA PRO A 148 -12.83 5.72 -0.31
C PRO A 148 -14.05 5.49 -1.22
N ARG A 149 -14.32 6.44 -2.13
CA ARG A 149 -15.38 6.31 -3.14
C ARG A 149 -14.92 5.50 -4.34
N SER A 150 -13.66 5.66 -4.74
CA SER A 150 -13.06 4.97 -5.88
C SER A 150 -11.55 4.89 -5.72
N LEU A 151 -10.90 4.14 -6.60
CA LEU A 151 -9.44 4.03 -6.71
C LEU A 151 -9.01 4.46 -8.12
N PRO A 152 -7.80 5.03 -8.30
CA PRO A 152 -6.74 5.25 -7.30
C PRO A 152 -7.01 6.42 -6.34
N LEU A 153 -6.18 6.61 -5.30
CA LEU A 153 -6.38 7.66 -4.28
C LEU A 153 -5.37 8.82 -4.40
N MET A 154 -5.83 10.04 -4.18
CA MET A 154 -4.99 11.20 -3.92
C MET A 154 -5.21 11.65 -2.48
N LEU A 155 -4.26 11.29 -1.62
CA LEU A 155 -4.29 11.61 -0.21
C LEU A 155 -3.77 13.02 0.03
N ARG A 156 -4.45 13.78 0.90
CA ARG A 156 -3.85 14.95 1.54
C ARG A 156 -3.33 14.56 2.91
N ILE A 157 -2.02 14.61 3.09
CA ILE A 157 -1.35 14.41 4.38
C ILE A 157 -1.00 15.80 4.94
N ARG A 158 -1.18 16.04 6.25
CA ARG A 158 -1.01 17.36 6.88
C ARG A 158 0.15 17.33 7.85
#